data_AF-I4AFI5-F1
#
_entry.id   AF-I4AFI5-F1
#
_cell.length_a   1.000
_cell.length_b   1.000
_cell.length_c   1.000
_cell.angle_alpha   90.00
_cell.angle_beta   90.00
_cell.angle_gamma   90.00
#
_symmetry.space_group_name_H-M   'P 1'
#
loop_
_entity.id
_entity.type
_entity.pdbx_description
1 polymer ?
#
loop_
_entity_poly.entity_id
_entity_poly.type
_entity_poly.pdbx_seq_one_letter_code
_entity_poly.pdbx_strand_id
1 'polypeptide(L)'
;MTKIKVLITDFEFKKSIYNSIIDELSSDFEFIKNTEIENFDDIDIVLLAHEFYFNKSRHNVEFIYKAKQKNIPVLLLMDGILEWRNSWENNLTLNKEGMGFPAYQPVLSDKVACLGANQIRILEHWGNLGKCELVGFPDYDKIPGKIETLKSKDIIRISIMTATTPYFNEKQKKVVEQSLVDVKRWIEKTKKIDNKIIKVHWRISKMIDDPQLVSHAGIFEGSLWEAFKNTDILISTPSTITLGAMLYDIPVITLDYTNSPQYIPPTWLLNHKDFIGKTIQEASDFSPQRKVLQDFILHDNLFTQESSAQRLKKLITQMVKLRKNKTPYPHQILDNPTNGYFNSASFLDYKKLYPYLNVFNKQQERYDLSKVENFHIAMKKEKQVMEDALLKDIIVYQKMTWKHILRGIIKKATNL
;
A
#
# COMPACT_ATOMS: atom_id res chain seq x y z
N MET A 1 -12.92 -28.73 -12.96
CA MET A 1 -11.60 -28.75 -12.27
C MET A 1 -11.85 -28.80 -10.78
N THR A 2 -11.05 -29.54 -10.02
CA THR A 2 -11.10 -29.49 -8.55
C THR A 2 -10.73 -28.09 -8.08
N LYS A 3 -11.49 -27.52 -7.14
CA LYS A 3 -11.20 -26.21 -6.56
C LYS A 3 -9.87 -26.25 -5.80
N ILE A 4 -9.16 -25.13 -5.75
CA ILE A 4 -7.97 -24.98 -4.91
C ILE A 4 -8.42 -24.89 -3.45
N LYS A 5 -7.86 -25.73 -2.58
CA LYS A 5 -8.15 -25.73 -1.13
C LYS A 5 -7.27 -24.71 -0.41
N VAL A 6 -7.91 -23.69 0.15
CA VAL A 6 -7.26 -22.52 0.76
C VAL A 6 -7.50 -22.54 2.26
N LEU A 7 -6.45 -22.75 3.06
CA LEU A 7 -6.54 -22.66 4.52
C LEU A 7 -6.43 -21.20 4.98
N ILE A 8 -7.39 -20.70 5.75
CA ILE A 8 -7.32 -19.39 6.41
C ILE A 8 -7.03 -19.57 7.90
N THR A 9 -5.96 -18.97 8.41
CA THR A 9 -5.48 -19.28 9.77
C THR A 9 -5.99 -18.34 10.87
N ASP A 10 -6.39 -17.12 10.54
CA ASP A 10 -6.83 -16.07 11.49
C ASP A 10 -8.22 -15.51 11.15
N PHE A 11 -9.10 -16.35 10.56
CA PHE A 11 -10.44 -15.97 10.11
C PHE A 11 -11.24 -15.22 11.18
N GLU A 12 -11.27 -15.74 12.41
CA GLU A 12 -12.05 -15.16 13.51
C GLU A 12 -11.67 -13.72 13.87
N PHE A 13 -10.40 -13.34 13.67
CA PHE A 13 -9.91 -12.00 13.97
C PHE A 13 -10.09 -11.02 12.81
N LYS A 14 -10.17 -11.53 11.58
CA LYS A 14 -10.14 -10.75 10.34
C LYS A 14 -11.32 -11.05 9.42
N LYS A 15 -12.47 -11.39 10.00
CA LYS A 15 -13.69 -11.77 9.27
C LYS A 15 -14.05 -10.80 8.15
N SER A 16 -13.91 -9.49 8.37
CA SER A 16 -14.29 -8.49 7.36
C SER A 16 -13.50 -8.66 6.06
N ILE A 17 -12.17 -8.77 6.14
CA ILE A 17 -11.29 -8.95 4.98
C ILE A 17 -11.57 -10.29 4.30
N TYR A 18 -11.65 -11.37 5.11
CA TYR A 18 -11.84 -12.70 4.54
C TYR A 18 -13.21 -12.89 3.92
N ASN A 19 -14.27 -12.29 4.47
CA ASN A 19 -15.59 -12.38 3.86
C ASN A 19 -15.59 -11.79 2.46
N SER A 20 -14.98 -10.62 2.24
CA SER A 20 -14.91 -10.06 0.89
C SER A 20 -14.13 -10.96 -0.08
N ILE A 21 -13.01 -11.54 0.37
CA ILE A 21 -12.22 -12.47 -0.45
C ILE A 21 -13.01 -13.74 -0.77
N ILE A 22 -13.69 -14.32 0.23
CA ILE A 22 -14.49 -15.53 0.07
C ILE A 22 -15.65 -15.27 -0.89
N ASP A 23 -16.39 -14.17 -0.70
CA ASP A 23 -17.52 -13.79 -1.53
C ASP A 23 -17.10 -13.69 -3.00
N GLU A 24 -15.97 -13.04 -3.28
CA GLU A 24 -15.47 -12.81 -4.64
C GLU A 24 -14.84 -14.06 -5.29
N LEU A 25 -14.23 -14.96 -4.51
CA LEU A 25 -13.38 -16.03 -5.04
C LEU A 25 -13.89 -17.45 -4.77
N SER A 26 -15.05 -17.62 -4.13
CA SER A 26 -15.65 -18.92 -3.78
C SER A 26 -16.00 -19.80 -5.00
N SER A 27 -16.13 -19.22 -6.19
CA SER A 27 -16.32 -19.98 -7.44
C SER A 27 -15.12 -20.86 -7.78
N ASP A 28 -13.91 -20.40 -7.45
CA ASP A 28 -12.65 -21.03 -7.85
C ASP A 28 -11.97 -21.76 -6.69
N PHE A 29 -12.22 -21.31 -5.46
CA PHE A 29 -11.54 -21.77 -4.26
C PHE A 29 -12.50 -22.40 -3.25
N GLU A 30 -11.99 -23.39 -2.53
CA GLU A 30 -12.61 -23.98 -1.36
C GLU A 30 -11.87 -23.44 -0.13
N PHE A 31 -12.51 -22.54 0.61
CA PHE A 31 -11.92 -21.94 1.80
C PHE A 31 -12.19 -22.80 3.03
N ILE A 32 -11.13 -23.18 3.73
CA ILE A 32 -11.17 -24.01 4.94
C ILE A 32 -10.67 -23.15 6.09
N LYS A 33 -11.47 -23.01 7.15
CA LYS A 33 -11.01 -22.29 8.35
C LYS A 33 -10.08 -23.18 9.17
N ASN A 34 -9.18 -22.58 9.92
CA ASN A 34 -8.30 -23.31 10.85
C ASN A 34 -9.02 -24.21 11.86
N THR A 35 -10.26 -23.90 12.21
CA THR A 35 -11.12 -24.72 13.10
C THR A 35 -11.77 -25.90 12.39
N GLU A 36 -11.78 -25.90 11.06
CA GLU A 36 -12.47 -26.88 10.20
C GLU A 36 -11.47 -27.85 9.53
N ILE A 37 -10.17 -27.70 9.81
CA ILE A 37 -9.14 -28.50 9.16
C ILE A 37 -9.05 -29.91 9.75
N GLU A 38 -9.42 -30.91 8.96
CA GLU A 38 -9.28 -32.34 9.32
C GLU A 38 -7.90 -32.90 8.93
N ASN A 39 -7.46 -32.59 7.71
CA ASN A 39 -6.20 -33.07 7.16
C ASN A 39 -5.43 -31.91 6.49
N PHE A 40 -4.23 -31.63 7.00
CA PHE A 40 -3.38 -30.55 6.48
C PHE A 40 -2.72 -30.90 5.13
N ASP A 41 -2.63 -32.19 4.78
CA ASP A 41 -2.06 -32.63 3.51
C ASP A 41 -2.94 -32.30 2.30
N ASP A 42 -4.23 -32.06 2.51
CA ASP A 42 -5.18 -31.73 1.45
C ASP A 42 -5.17 -30.23 1.09
N ILE A 43 -4.35 -29.42 1.76
CA ILE A 43 -4.29 -27.98 1.56
C ILE A 43 -3.37 -27.62 0.38
N ASP A 44 -3.88 -26.83 -0.56
CA ASP A 44 -3.09 -26.33 -1.70
C ASP A 44 -2.26 -25.09 -1.33
N ILE A 45 -2.78 -24.22 -0.45
CA ILE A 45 -2.16 -22.95 -0.02
C ILE A 45 -2.68 -22.50 1.35
N VAL A 46 -1.84 -21.81 2.13
CA VAL A 46 -2.21 -21.15 3.40
C VAL A 46 -2.26 -19.63 3.21
N LEU A 47 -3.35 -19.01 3.67
CA LEU A 47 -3.54 -17.56 3.79
C LEU A 47 -3.59 -17.13 5.26
N LEU A 48 -2.95 -16.01 5.56
CA LEU A 48 -2.99 -15.35 6.86
C LEU A 48 -2.87 -13.84 6.70
N ALA A 49 -3.34 -13.06 7.67
CA ALA A 49 -3.19 -11.60 7.66
C ALA A 49 -2.07 -11.12 8.60
N HIS A 50 -1.63 -11.97 9.54
CA HIS A 50 -0.54 -11.63 10.46
C HIS A 50 0.19 -12.88 10.95
N GLU A 51 1.51 -12.87 11.00
CA GLU A 51 2.31 -14.06 11.33
C GLU A 51 2.27 -14.41 12.83
N PHE A 52 2.07 -13.40 13.68
CA PHE A 52 2.14 -13.52 15.14
C PHE A 52 0.77 -13.39 15.83
N TYR A 53 -0.35 -13.56 15.13
CA TYR A 53 -1.63 -13.60 15.84
C TYR A 53 -1.68 -14.81 16.79
N PHE A 54 -2.04 -14.52 18.05
CA PHE A 54 -2.18 -15.49 19.10
C PHE A 54 -3.66 -15.84 19.28
N ASN A 55 -4.05 -17.05 18.93
CA ASN A 55 -5.23 -17.66 19.53
C ASN A 55 -4.74 -18.62 20.62
N LYS A 56 -5.45 -18.69 21.75
CA LYS A 56 -5.14 -19.44 22.99
C LYS A 56 -4.77 -20.93 22.83
N SER A 57 -4.67 -21.45 21.60
CA SER A 57 -4.31 -22.83 21.28
C SER A 57 -3.41 -23.05 20.05
N ARG A 58 -3.18 -22.06 19.16
CA ARG A 58 -2.33 -22.23 17.95
C ARG A 58 -1.77 -20.89 17.45
N HIS A 59 -0.48 -20.88 17.12
CA HIS A 59 0.19 -19.75 16.49
C HIS A 59 0.12 -19.85 14.96
N ASN A 60 -0.08 -18.73 14.25
CA ASN A 60 0.05 -18.71 12.79
C ASN A 60 1.43 -19.20 12.33
N VAL A 61 2.48 -18.93 13.11
CA VAL A 61 3.83 -19.50 12.92
C VAL A 61 3.84 -21.04 12.83
N GLU A 62 3.01 -21.76 13.60
CA GLU A 62 2.95 -23.22 13.50
C GLU A 62 2.36 -23.69 12.17
N PHE A 63 1.34 -22.99 11.66
CA PHE A 63 0.77 -23.28 10.35
C PHE A 63 1.78 -22.99 9.24
N ILE A 64 2.53 -21.89 9.35
CA ILE A 64 3.63 -21.57 8.42
C ILE A 64 4.67 -22.69 8.48
N TYR A 65 5.13 -23.10 9.67
CA TYR A 65 6.11 -24.17 9.82
C TYR A 65 5.63 -25.48 9.19
N LYS A 66 4.40 -25.91 9.49
CA LYS A 66 3.79 -27.12 8.90
C LYS A 66 3.67 -27.01 7.39
N ALA A 67 3.29 -25.85 6.87
CA ALA A 67 3.22 -25.58 5.43
C ALA A 67 4.60 -25.74 4.78
N LYS A 68 5.66 -25.15 5.35
CA LYS A 68 7.03 -25.29 4.84
C LYS A 68 7.48 -26.74 4.80
N GLN A 69 7.23 -27.53 5.85
CA GLN A 69 7.59 -28.96 5.90
C GLN A 69 6.93 -29.78 4.79
N LYS A 70 5.75 -29.36 4.33
CA LYS A 70 4.97 -30.03 3.27
C LYS A 70 5.07 -29.31 1.92
N ASN A 71 5.97 -28.33 1.81
CA ASN A 71 6.13 -27.47 0.64
C ASN A 71 4.78 -26.87 0.17
N ILE A 72 3.92 -26.46 1.11
CA ILE A 72 2.66 -25.75 0.85
C ILE A 72 2.96 -24.25 0.81
N PRO A 73 2.57 -23.52 -0.25
CA PRO A 73 2.70 -22.07 -0.34
C PRO A 73 2.03 -21.37 0.84
N VAL A 74 2.68 -20.32 1.34
CA VAL A 74 2.15 -19.43 2.36
C VAL A 74 2.09 -18.01 1.81
N LEU A 75 0.90 -17.42 1.76
CA LEU A 75 0.68 -16.05 1.33
C LEU A 75 0.18 -15.21 2.51
N LEU A 76 0.96 -14.19 2.86
CA LEU A 76 0.56 -13.16 3.82
C LEU A 76 -0.25 -12.08 3.11
N LEU A 77 -1.43 -11.76 3.63
CA LEU A 77 -2.30 -10.70 3.15
C LEU A 77 -2.07 -9.45 3.98
N MET A 78 -1.66 -8.35 3.35
CA MET A 78 -1.69 -7.05 4.03
C MET A 78 -3.14 -6.59 4.09
N ASP A 79 -3.67 -6.50 5.31
CA ASP A 79 -5.03 -6.05 5.58
C ASP A 79 -5.10 -4.62 6.13
N GLY A 80 -3.94 -3.98 6.19
CA GLY A 80 -3.68 -2.72 6.85
C GLY A 80 -2.58 -1.95 6.15
N ILE A 81 -2.57 -0.64 6.36
CA ILE A 81 -1.42 0.19 6.03
C ILE A 81 -0.23 -0.25 6.90
N LEU A 82 1.00 -0.07 6.40
CA LEU A 82 2.14 -0.09 7.31
C LEU A 82 2.06 1.11 8.23
N GLU A 83 2.27 0.88 9.52
CA GLU A 83 2.21 1.91 10.54
C GLU A 83 3.34 1.67 11.55
N TRP A 84 4.07 2.73 11.88
CA TRP A 84 5.29 2.64 12.67
C TRP A 84 5.05 2.00 14.04
N ARG A 85 4.03 2.45 14.78
CA ARG A 85 3.77 1.96 16.14
C ARG A 85 3.39 0.49 16.12
N ASN A 86 2.66 0.02 15.11
CA ASN A 86 2.34 -1.38 14.94
C ASN A 86 3.59 -2.23 14.69
N SER A 87 4.54 -1.73 13.89
CA SER A 87 5.76 -2.46 13.56
C SER A 87 6.78 -2.47 14.71
N TRP A 88 6.95 -1.34 15.41
CA TRP A 88 8.09 -1.09 16.29
C TRP A 88 7.74 -0.83 17.75
N GLU A 89 6.46 -0.64 18.07
CA GLU A 89 6.00 -0.30 19.42
C GLU A 89 4.84 -1.19 19.89
N ASN A 90 4.48 -2.21 19.11
CA ASN A 90 3.41 -3.12 19.44
C ASN A 90 3.88 -4.19 20.43
N ASN A 91 3.31 -4.17 21.64
CA ASN A 91 3.66 -5.13 22.67
C ASN A 91 3.35 -6.58 22.28
N LEU A 92 2.37 -6.83 21.39
CA LEU A 92 2.08 -8.19 20.91
C LEU A 92 3.24 -8.82 20.14
N THR A 93 4.09 -7.99 19.51
CA THR A 93 5.28 -8.44 18.78
C THR A 93 6.54 -8.30 19.63
N LEU A 94 6.57 -7.35 20.57
CA LEU A 94 7.76 -7.02 21.36
C LEU A 94 7.83 -7.69 22.74
N ASN A 95 6.72 -8.22 23.25
CA ASN A 95 6.72 -8.97 24.51
C ASN A 95 7.28 -10.39 24.32
N LYS A 96 7.45 -11.12 25.42
CA LYS A 96 7.94 -12.52 25.39
C LYS A 96 7.07 -13.45 24.55
N GLU A 97 5.78 -13.15 24.39
CA GLU A 97 4.82 -13.95 23.62
C GLU A 97 4.99 -13.74 22.10
N GLY A 98 5.34 -12.52 21.67
CA GLY A 98 5.74 -12.19 20.31
C GLY A 98 7.20 -12.53 19.99
N MET A 99 7.93 -13.11 20.95
CA MET A 99 9.36 -13.44 20.87
C MET A 99 10.28 -12.25 20.54
N GLY A 100 9.78 -11.02 20.64
CA GLY A 100 10.56 -9.80 20.38
C GLY A 100 10.80 -9.47 18.91
N PHE A 101 10.11 -10.12 17.95
CA PHE A 101 10.30 -9.87 16.52
C PHE A 101 9.40 -8.74 16.02
N PRO A 102 9.95 -7.64 15.44
CA PRO A 102 9.14 -6.61 14.79
C PRO A 102 8.25 -7.21 13.70
N ALA A 103 7.04 -6.69 13.56
CA ALA A 103 6.12 -7.16 12.53
C ALA A 103 6.76 -7.01 11.14
N TYR A 104 6.71 -8.08 10.35
CA TYR A 104 7.14 -8.13 8.94
C TYR A 104 8.67 -8.09 8.69
N GLN A 105 9.52 -8.43 9.68
CA GLN A 105 10.99 -8.31 9.54
C GLN A 105 11.81 -9.58 9.91
N PRO A 106 12.20 -10.38 8.92
CA PRO A 106 11.51 -10.59 7.64
C PRO A 106 10.23 -11.39 7.85
N VAL A 107 9.34 -11.41 6.85
CA VAL A 107 8.20 -12.31 6.87
C VAL A 107 8.65 -13.77 6.71
N LEU A 108 7.95 -14.68 7.39
CA LEU A 108 8.13 -16.13 7.29
C LEU A 108 7.39 -16.73 6.08
N SER A 109 6.41 -16.01 5.55
CA SER A 109 5.60 -16.37 4.39
C SER A 109 6.44 -16.42 3.08
N ASP A 110 5.95 -17.14 2.07
CA ASP A 110 6.61 -17.21 0.74
C ASP A 110 6.41 -15.91 -0.03
N LYS A 111 5.20 -15.36 0.02
CA LYS A 111 4.82 -14.11 -0.62
C LYS A 111 3.97 -13.24 0.31
N VAL A 112 3.92 -11.95 -0.01
CA VAL A 112 3.13 -10.92 0.67
C VAL A 112 2.28 -10.19 -0.37
N ALA A 113 0.95 -10.28 -0.27
CA ALA A 113 0.03 -9.48 -1.06
C ALA A 113 -0.05 -8.07 -0.47
N CYS A 114 0.65 -7.12 -1.11
CA CYS A 114 0.74 -5.73 -0.68
C CYS A 114 -0.37 -4.87 -1.30
N LEU A 115 -0.80 -3.86 -0.53
CA LEU A 115 -1.83 -2.90 -0.94
C LEU A 115 -1.33 -1.99 -2.08
N GLY A 116 -0.11 -1.48 -1.97
CA GLY A 116 0.48 -0.51 -2.89
C GLY A 116 2.00 -0.63 -2.99
N ALA A 117 2.63 0.07 -3.93
CA ALA A 117 4.08 -0.02 -4.13
C ALA A 117 4.88 0.56 -2.97
N ASN A 118 4.36 1.55 -2.24
CA ASN A 118 5.03 2.06 -1.05
C ASN A 118 5.30 0.97 -0.02
N GLN A 119 4.29 0.13 0.24
CA GLN A 119 4.40 -1.00 1.13
C GLN A 119 5.41 -2.03 0.62
N ILE A 120 5.45 -2.31 -0.69
CA ILE A 120 6.47 -3.17 -1.31
C ILE A 120 7.87 -2.63 -1.03
N ARG A 121 8.12 -1.35 -1.35
CA ARG A 121 9.45 -0.73 -1.16
C ARG A 121 9.90 -0.87 0.29
N ILE A 122 9.04 -0.54 1.25
CA ILE A 122 9.40 -0.61 2.67
C ILE A 122 9.68 -2.06 3.10
N LEU A 123 8.78 -3.00 2.77
CA LEU A 123 8.94 -4.40 3.17
C LEU A 123 10.17 -5.06 2.54
N GLU A 124 10.48 -4.77 1.28
CA GLU A 124 11.70 -5.28 0.63
C GLU A 124 12.97 -4.75 1.32
N HIS A 125 12.98 -3.48 1.72
CA HIS A 125 14.07 -2.91 2.52
C HIS A 125 14.18 -3.53 3.93
N TRP A 126 13.09 -4.11 4.45
CA TRP A 126 13.08 -4.88 5.69
C TRP A 126 13.48 -6.36 5.51
N GLY A 127 14.09 -6.72 4.37
CA GLY A 127 14.60 -8.05 4.12
C GLY A 127 13.62 -8.99 3.41
N ASN A 128 12.54 -8.45 2.84
CA ASN A 128 11.54 -9.24 2.10
C ASN A 128 11.70 -9.16 0.58
N LEU A 129 12.92 -8.89 0.09
CA LEU A 129 13.22 -8.80 -1.34
C LEU A 129 12.67 -10.00 -2.10
N GLY A 130 11.86 -9.76 -3.13
CA GLY A 130 11.24 -10.80 -3.96
C GLY A 130 10.09 -11.56 -3.31
N LYS A 131 9.62 -11.15 -2.14
CA LYS A 131 8.42 -11.72 -1.52
C LYS A 131 7.17 -10.88 -1.78
N CYS A 132 7.33 -9.60 -2.10
CA CYS A 132 6.22 -8.65 -2.15
C CYS A 132 5.54 -8.60 -3.53
N GLU A 133 4.23 -8.76 -3.56
CA GLU A 133 3.40 -8.75 -4.76
C GLU A 133 2.39 -7.61 -4.68
N LEU A 134 2.27 -6.81 -5.75
CA LEU A 134 1.33 -5.70 -5.81
C LEU A 134 -0.08 -6.23 -6.10
N VAL A 135 -0.98 -6.19 -5.12
CA VAL A 135 -2.33 -6.78 -5.25
C VAL A 135 -3.43 -5.73 -5.17
N GLY A 136 -3.34 -4.77 -4.24
CA GLY A 136 -4.46 -3.88 -3.93
C GLY A 136 -5.23 -4.33 -2.69
N PHE A 137 -6.48 -3.89 -2.54
CA PHE A 137 -7.33 -4.26 -1.41
C PHE A 137 -8.70 -4.74 -1.89
N PRO A 138 -9.01 -6.05 -1.84
CA PRO A 138 -10.26 -6.61 -2.37
C PRO A 138 -11.54 -5.94 -1.85
N ASP A 139 -11.57 -5.49 -0.60
CA ASP A 139 -12.72 -4.75 -0.04
C ASP A 139 -13.04 -3.47 -0.82
N TYR A 140 -12.06 -2.91 -1.53
CA TYR A 140 -12.18 -1.64 -2.26
C TYR A 140 -12.58 -1.83 -3.72
N ASP A 141 -12.60 -3.05 -4.24
CA ASP A 141 -13.08 -3.34 -5.60
C ASP A 141 -14.57 -2.99 -5.77
N LYS A 142 -15.33 -3.00 -4.68
CA LYS A 142 -16.76 -2.66 -4.65
C LYS A 142 -17.03 -1.15 -4.61
N ILE A 143 -15.99 -0.32 -4.49
CA ILE A 143 -16.13 1.13 -4.47
C ILE A 143 -16.39 1.61 -5.90
N PRO A 144 -17.56 2.21 -6.18
CA PRO A 144 -17.88 2.68 -7.53
C PRO A 144 -17.13 3.98 -7.82
N GLY A 145 -15.82 3.90 -8.06
CA GLY A 145 -14.97 5.00 -8.52
C GLY A 145 -15.15 6.34 -7.80
N LYS A 146 -14.84 7.44 -8.50
CA LYS A 146 -15.07 8.81 -8.02
C LYS A 146 -16.58 9.08 -8.00
N ILE A 147 -17.22 8.88 -6.84
CA ILE A 147 -18.59 9.38 -6.62
C ILE A 147 -18.49 10.88 -6.37
N GLU A 148 -19.27 11.68 -7.08
CA GLU A 148 -19.46 13.08 -6.72
C GLU A 148 -20.11 13.15 -5.33
N THR A 149 -19.33 13.60 -4.34
CA THR A 149 -19.88 13.91 -3.03
C THR A 149 -20.90 15.04 -3.20
N LEU A 150 -22.11 14.85 -2.66
CA LEU A 150 -23.16 15.86 -2.65
C LEU A 150 -22.75 17.01 -1.73
N LYS A 151 -21.86 17.90 -2.18
CA LYS A 151 -21.39 19.03 -1.37
C LYS A 151 -22.56 19.98 -1.12
N SER A 152 -22.90 20.17 0.16
CA SER A 152 -23.90 21.16 0.54
C SER A 152 -23.30 22.57 0.53
N LYS A 153 -24.12 23.55 0.13
CA LYS A 153 -23.74 24.97 0.24
C LYS A 153 -23.73 25.45 1.70
N ASP A 154 -24.57 24.85 2.55
CA ASP A 154 -24.83 25.35 3.91
C ASP A 154 -24.26 24.45 5.01
N ILE A 155 -23.76 23.26 4.66
CA ILE A 155 -23.32 22.25 5.63
C ILE A 155 -21.95 21.70 5.21
N ILE A 156 -21.08 21.48 6.19
CA ILE A 156 -19.87 20.66 6.07
C ILE A 156 -20.05 19.45 6.98
N ARG A 157 -19.98 18.25 6.41
CA ARG A 157 -20.06 16.97 7.12
C ARG A 157 -18.66 16.44 7.39
N ILE A 158 -18.27 16.36 8.66
CA ILE A 158 -16.97 15.84 9.08
C ILE A 158 -17.18 14.45 9.67
N SER A 159 -16.49 13.45 9.12
CA SER A 159 -16.42 12.13 9.75
C SER A 159 -15.13 12.03 10.56
N ILE A 160 -15.26 11.61 11.81
CA ILE A 160 -14.12 11.33 12.69
C ILE A 160 -14.05 9.83 12.90
N MET A 161 -12.97 9.20 12.44
CA MET A 161 -12.82 7.74 12.46
C MET A 161 -11.48 7.33 13.06
N THR A 162 -11.41 6.15 13.68
CA THR A 162 -10.12 5.57 14.11
C THR A 162 -9.85 4.25 13.43
N ALA A 163 -8.59 3.83 13.43
CA ALA A 163 -8.24 2.43 13.20
C ALA A 163 -8.95 1.54 14.22
N THR A 164 -9.12 0.25 13.90
CA THR A 164 -9.63 -0.76 14.85
C THR A 164 -8.74 -0.81 16.10
N THR A 165 -7.43 -0.74 15.90
CA THR A 165 -6.41 -0.70 16.97
C THR A 165 -5.62 0.62 16.83
N PRO A 166 -6.09 1.73 17.41
CA PRO A 166 -5.48 3.04 17.18
C PRO A 166 -4.22 3.31 18.03
N TYR A 167 -3.94 2.43 19.01
CA TYR A 167 -2.78 2.48 19.91
C TYR A 167 -2.37 1.06 20.32
N PHE A 168 -1.14 0.90 20.80
CA PHE A 168 -0.53 -0.37 21.19
C PHE A 168 0.04 -0.38 22.62
N ASN A 169 0.02 0.76 23.31
CA ASN A 169 0.35 0.87 24.72
C ASN A 169 -0.41 2.02 25.40
N GLU A 170 -0.38 2.07 26.74
CA GLU A 170 -1.13 3.04 27.55
C GLU A 170 -0.71 4.50 27.31
N LYS A 171 0.57 4.75 26.99
CA LYS A 171 1.04 6.10 26.68
C LYS A 171 0.43 6.59 25.38
N GLN A 172 0.45 5.76 24.34
CA GLN A 172 -0.17 6.05 23.05
C GLN A 172 -1.69 6.20 23.19
N LYS A 173 -2.34 5.36 24.00
CA LYS A 173 -3.78 5.45 24.29
C LYS A 173 -4.16 6.86 24.75
N LYS A 174 -3.52 7.35 25.81
CA LYS A 174 -3.77 8.69 26.36
C LYS A 174 -3.58 9.80 25.33
N VAL A 175 -2.56 9.68 24.47
CA VAL A 175 -2.27 10.66 23.41
C VAL A 175 -3.36 10.64 22.32
N VAL A 176 -3.78 9.45 21.88
CA VAL A 176 -4.85 9.29 20.90
C VAL A 176 -6.18 9.82 21.45
N GLU A 177 -6.54 9.47 22.68
CA GLU A 177 -7.76 9.96 23.33
C GLU A 177 -7.74 11.48 23.47
N GLN A 178 -6.63 12.05 23.91
CA GLN A 178 -6.49 13.50 24.00
C GLN A 178 -6.68 14.19 22.64
N SER A 179 -6.14 13.60 21.56
CA SER A 179 -6.29 14.16 20.21
C SER A 179 -7.76 14.21 19.76
N LEU A 180 -8.54 13.17 20.08
CA LEU A 180 -9.97 13.09 19.78
C LEU A 180 -10.78 14.07 20.66
N VAL A 181 -10.44 14.19 21.94
CA VAL A 181 -11.05 15.16 22.87
C VAL A 181 -10.83 16.60 22.39
N ASP A 182 -9.62 16.94 21.92
CA ASP A 182 -9.32 18.27 21.42
C ASP A 182 -10.12 18.59 20.15
N VAL A 183 -10.24 17.63 19.22
CA VAL A 183 -11.10 17.76 18.04
C VAL A 183 -12.56 17.97 18.45
N LYS A 184 -13.07 17.16 19.38
CA LYS A 184 -14.45 17.29 19.90
C LYS A 184 -14.71 18.69 20.44
N ARG A 185 -13.86 19.16 21.36
CA ARG A 185 -13.98 20.49 21.99
C ARG A 185 -13.94 21.62 20.97
N TRP A 186 -13.06 21.51 19.97
CA TRP A 186 -12.97 22.52 18.92
C TRP A 186 -14.26 22.59 18.08
N ILE A 187 -14.82 21.44 17.71
CA ILE A 187 -16.08 21.33 16.95
C ILE A 187 -17.25 21.93 17.73
N GLU A 188 -17.39 21.55 19.01
CA GLU A 188 -18.46 22.04 19.89
C GLU A 188 -18.42 23.56 20.07
N LYS A 189 -17.22 24.14 20.10
CA LYS A 189 -17.00 25.59 20.19
C LYS A 189 -17.26 26.31 18.87
N THR A 190 -16.76 25.80 17.76
CA THR A 190 -16.70 26.55 16.48
C THR A 190 -18.04 26.50 15.74
N LYS A 191 -18.74 25.36 15.73
CA LYS A 191 -20.07 25.08 15.12
C LYS A 191 -20.25 25.43 13.62
N LYS A 192 -19.46 26.35 13.05
CA LYS A 192 -19.52 26.82 11.67
C LYS A 192 -18.13 27.12 11.09
N ILE A 193 -17.95 26.95 9.79
CA ILE A 193 -16.77 27.37 9.01
C ILE A 193 -17.29 28.06 7.74
N ASP A 194 -16.82 29.27 7.45
CA ASP A 194 -17.24 30.05 6.28
C ASP A 194 -18.78 30.09 6.08
N ASN A 195 -19.50 30.35 7.17
CA ASN A 195 -20.96 30.35 7.29
C ASN A 195 -21.66 28.99 7.16
N LYS A 196 -20.95 27.91 6.87
CA LYS A 196 -21.51 26.55 6.80
C LYS A 196 -21.60 25.91 8.18
N ILE A 197 -22.69 25.21 8.47
CA ILE A 197 -22.89 24.46 9.70
C ILE A 197 -22.05 23.19 9.68
N ILE A 198 -21.32 22.93 10.76
CA ILE A 198 -20.59 21.68 10.93
C ILE A 198 -21.55 20.59 11.41
N LYS A 199 -21.66 19.49 10.67
CA LYS A 199 -22.26 18.23 11.14
C LYS A 199 -21.19 17.18 11.30
N VAL A 200 -21.25 16.41 12.37
CA VAL A 200 -20.19 15.45 12.70
C VAL A 200 -20.75 14.06 12.88
N HIS A 201 -20.07 13.09 12.26
CA HIS A 201 -20.32 11.68 12.44
C HIS A 201 -19.09 11.03 13.07
N TRP A 202 -19.28 10.28 14.15
CA TRP A 202 -18.20 9.62 14.89
C TRP A 202 -18.23 8.12 14.64
N ARG A 203 -17.07 7.56 14.32
CA ARG A 203 -16.86 6.13 14.10
C ARG A 203 -15.54 5.70 14.74
N ILE A 204 -15.50 5.68 16.07
CA ILE A 204 -14.26 5.43 16.84
C ILE A 204 -14.25 4.01 17.41
N SER A 205 -13.04 3.46 17.59
CA SER A 205 -12.83 2.10 18.08
C SER A 205 -13.44 1.90 19.47
N LYS A 206 -13.91 0.67 19.72
CA LYS A 206 -14.34 0.20 21.05
C LYS A 206 -13.22 0.23 22.10
N MET A 207 -11.97 0.37 21.66
CA MET A 207 -10.82 0.49 22.55
C MET A 207 -10.72 1.89 23.19
N ILE A 208 -11.41 2.89 22.64
CA ILE A 208 -11.46 4.23 23.24
C ILE A 208 -12.47 4.20 24.40
N ASP A 209 -12.01 4.46 25.61
CA ASP A 209 -12.83 4.42 26.83
C ASP A 209 -12.86 5.75 27.60
N ASP A 210 -12.26 6.83 27.05
CA ASP A 210 -12.40 8.18 27.59
C ASP A 210 -13.90 8.54 27.77
N PRO A 211 -14.31 8.98 28.98
CA PRO A 211 -15.71 9.29 29.28
C PRO A 211 -16.35 10.36 28.37
N GLN A 212 -15.56 11.26 27.77
CA GLN A 212 -16.06 12.26 26.83
C GLN A 212 -16.31 11.67 25.42
N LEU A 213 -15.80 10.49 25.13
CA LEU A 213 -15.83 9.87 23.80
C LEU A 213 -16.61 8.55 23.77
N VAL A 214 -16.75 7.86 24.91
CA VAL A 214 -17.34 6.52 25.00
C VAL A 214 -18.73 6.41 24.39
N SER A 215 -19.54 7.49 24.41
CA SER A 215 -20.85 7.55 23.77
C SER A 215 -20.81 7.40 22.24
N HIS A 216 -19.63 7.48 21.64
CA HIS A 216 -19.39 7.32 20.21
C HIS A 216 -18.61 6.03 19.89
N ALA A 217 -18.10 5.32 20.89
CA ALA A 217 -17.24 4.16 20.72
C ALA A 217 -18.02 2.92 20.27
N GLY A 218 -17.55 2.27 19.20
CA GLY A 218 -18.16 1.05 18.69
C GLY A 218 -19.52 1.21 18.02
N ILE A 219 -19.99 2.44 17.84
CA ILE A 219 -21.19 2.76 17.07
C ILE A 219 -20.79 2.78 15.59
N PHE A 220 -21.25 1.77 14.87
CA PHE A 220 -20.99 1.58 13.46
C PHE A 220 -22.34 1.49 12.74
N GLU A 221 -23.02 2.63 12.57
CA GLU A 221 -24.25 2.66 11.78
C GLU A 221 -23.90 2.56 10.29
N GLY A 222 -24.55 1.63 9.60
CA GLY A 222 -24.36 1.39 8.18
C GLY A 222 -22.98 0.87 7.78
N SER A 223 -22.81 0.71 6.47
CA SER A 223 -21.54 0.37 5.85
C SER A 223 -20.56 1.55 5.90
N LEU A 224 -19.26 1.25 5.84
CA LEU A 224 -18.22 2.29 5.71
C LEU A 224 -18.46 3.19 4.49
N TRP A 225 -19.02 2.61 3.41
CA TRP A 225 -19.32 3.30 2.16
C TRP A 225 -20.44 4.32 2.29
N GLU A 226 -21.48 4.00 3.05
CA GLU A 226 -22.57 4.94 3.35
C GLU A 226 -22.07 6.12 4.20
N ALA A 227 -21.11 5.87 5.10
CA ALA A 227 -20.46 6.93 5.85
C ALA A 227 -19.68 7.87 4.91
N PHE A 228 -18.91 7.33 3.95
CA PHE A 228 -18.17 8.15 2.98
C PHE A 228 -19.08 8.98 2.05
N LYS A 229 -20.19 8.42 1.56
CA LYS A 229 -21.19 9.18 0.77
C LYS A 229 -21.71 10.42 1.48
N ASN A 230 -21.70 10.40 2.82
CA ASN A 230 -22.18 11.48 3.67
C ASN A 230 -21.04 12.28 4.34
N THR A 231 -19.83 12.22 3.80
CA THR A 231 -18.64 12.88 4.37
C THR A 231 -18.07 13.89 3.38
N ASP A 232 -17.85 15.11 3.84
CA ASP A 232 -17.14 16.16 3.10
C ASP A 232 -15.66 16.23 3.51
N ILE A 233 -15.32 15.87 4.76
CA ILE A 233 -13.95 15.81 5.28
C ILE A 233 -13.81 14.59 6.20
N LEU A 234 -12.75 13.79 6.02
CA LEU A 234 -12.38 12.73 6.95
C LEU A 234 -11.27 13.21 7.88
N ILE A 235 -11.46 13.06 9.19
CA ILE A 235 -10.39 13.13 10.18
C ILE A 235 -10.18 11.72 10.73
N SER A 236 -8.98 11.16 10.59
CA SER A 236 -8.73 9.81 11.08
C SER A 236 -7.32 9.56 11.57
N THR A 237 -7.18 8.71 12.58
CA THR A 237 -5.87 8.10 12.90
C THR A 237 -5.35 7.30 11.69
N PRO A 238 -4.03 7.11 11.54
CA PRO A 238 -3.48 6.28 10.47
C PRO A 238 -4.18 4.93 10.35
N SER A 239 -4.82 4.66 9.21
CA SER A 239 -5.60 3.44 8.94
C SER A 239 -5.88 3.26 7.45
N THR A 240 -6.33 2.08 7.03
CA THR A 240 -6.77 1.83 5.65
C THR A 240 -7.97 2.69 5.25
N ILE A 241 -8.84 3.06 6.20
CA ILE A 241 -9.99 3.97 5.98
C ILE A 241 -9.55 5.28 5.30
N THR A 242 -8.33 5.76 5.59
CA THR A 242 -7.78 6.95 4.91
C THR A 242 -7.68 6.74 3.40
N LEU A 243 -7.14 5.62 2.93
CA LEU A 243 -7.06 5.27 1.51
C LEU A 243 -8.46 5.11 0.90
N GLY A 244 -9.39 4.49 1.64
CA GLY A 244 -10.78 4.36 1.23
C GLY A 244 -11.44 5.72 1.00
N ALA A 245 -11.27 6.69 1.90
CA ALA A 245 -11.81 8.03 1.73
C ALA A 245 -11.14 8.80 0.58
N MET A 246 -9.83 8.61 0.37
CA MET A 246 -9.13 9.19 -0.77
C MET A 246 -9.70 8.71 -2.11
N LEU A 247 -10.11 7.43 -2.22
CA LEU A 247 -10.78 6.90 -3.42
C LEU A 247 -12.10 7.62 -3.72
N TYR A 248 -12.82 8.04 -2.68
CA TYR A 248 -14.05 8.83 -2.78
C TYR A 248 -13.80 10.33 -3.00
N ASP A 249 -12.54 10.73 -3.23
CA ASP A 249 -12.17 12.14 -3.40
C ASP A 249 -12.58 12.99 -2.18
N ILE A 250 -12.49 12.40 -0.99
CA ILE A 250 -12.72 13.10 0.29
C ILE A 250 -11.36 13.59 0.80
N PRO A 251 -11.21 14.88 1.18
CA PRO A 251 -9.99 15.36 1.82
C PRO A 251 -9.77 14.66 3.16
N VAL A 252 -8.57 14.09 3.35
CA VAL A 252 -8.21 13.30 4.54
C VAL A 252 -7.20 14.01 5.42
N ILE A 253 -7.61 14.30 6.65
CA ILE A 253 -6.75 14.79 7.72
C ILE A 253 -6.30 13.59 8.57
N THR A 254 -5.00 13.32 8.61
CA THR A 254 -4.43 12.34 9.51
C THR A 254 -4.28 12.94 10.91
N LEU A 255 -5.00 12.38 11.87
CA LEU A 255 -4.92 12.73 13.29
C LEU A 255 -3.85 11.88 13.96
N ASP A 256 -2.70 12.50 14.25
CA ASP A 256 -1.60 11.80 14.91
C ASP A 256 -0.82 12.74 15.85
N TYR A 257 -1.17 12.70 17.13
CA TYR A 257 -0.46 13.42 18.19
C TYR A 257 0.74 12.65 18.73
N THR A 258 0.93 11.39 18.32
CA THR A 258 2.07 10.58 18.78
C THR A 258 3.37 11.02 18.12
N ASN A 259 3.28 11.71 16.97
CA ASN A 259 4.41 12.13 16.16
C ASN A 259 5.35 10.96 15.78
N SER A 260 4.79 9.76 15.64
CA SER A 260 5.54 8.61 15.13
C SER A 260 5.89 8.80 13.65
N PRO A 261 6.98 8.18 13.17
CA PRO A 261 7.31 8.16 11.74
C PRO A 261 6.13 7.70 10.87
N GLN A 262 5.87 8.44 9.79
CA GLN A 262 4.77 8.17 8.88
C GLN A 262 5.29 7.44 7.64
N TYR A 263 4.80 6.23 7.37
CA TYR A 263 5.07 5.54 6.12
C TYR A 263 4.17 5.99 4.98
N ILE A 264 2.95 6.45 5.32
CA ILE A 264 2.04 7.09 4.39
C ILE A 264 2.06 8.58 4.68
N PRO A 265 2.66 9.42 3.82
CA PRO A 265 2.68 10.85 4.05
C PRO A 265 1.23 11.39 3.99
N PRO A 266 0.80 12.20 4.96
CA PRO A 266 -0.54 12.76 4.97
C PRO A 266 -0.66 13.99 4.08
N THR A 267 -1.81 14.18 3.44
CA THR A 267 -2.11 15.45 2.75
C THR A 267 -2.26 16.59 3.76
N TRP A 268 -2.93 16.31 4.89
CA TRP A 268 -3.00 17.19 6.06
C TRP A 268 -2.69 16.38 7.32
N LEU A 269 -1.76 16.88 8.12
CA LEU A 269 -1.41 16.29 9.42
C LEU A 269 -1.96 17.18 10.53
N LEU A 270 -2.69 16.57 11.46
CA LEU A 270 -3.15 17.20 12.68
C LEU A 270 -2.46 16.53 13.87
N ASN A 271 -1.41 17.17 14.37
CA ASN A 271 -0.59 16.68 15.49
C ASN A 271 -0.61 17.58 16.74
N HIS A 272 -1.37 18.69 16.70
CA HIS A 272 -1.51 19.61 17.82
C HIS A 272 -2.84 20.38 17.75
N LYS A 273 -3.40 20.70 18.93
CA LYS A 273 -4.74 21.31 19.05
C LYS A 273 -4.85 22.70 18.43
N ASP A 274 -3.76 23.47 18.47
CA ASP A 274 -3.74 24.85 17.97
C ASP A 274 -3.91 24.91 16.44
N PHE A 275 -3.65 23.81 15.74
CA PHE A 275 -3.78 23.72 14.29
C PHE A 275 -5.12 23.13 13.80
N ILE A 276 -6.02 22.71 14.69
CA ILE A 276 -7.29 22.06 14.30
C ILE A 276 -8.09 22.95 13.33
N GLY A 277 -8.34 24.21 13.73
CA GLY A 277 -9.17 25.10 12.93
C GLY A 277 -8.58 25.42 11.56
N LYS A 278 -7.28 25.75 11.52
CA LYS A 278 -6.57 26.02 10.27
C LYS A 278 -6.60 24.80 9.34
N THR A 279 -6.32 23.61 9.87
CA THR A 279 -6.24 22.37 9.09
C THR A 279 -7.59 21.99 8.49
N ILE A 280 -8.67 22.08 9.29
CA ILE A 280 -10.03 21.80 8.79
C ILE A 280 -10.46 22.84 7.75
N GLN A 281 -10.13 24.12 7.95
CA GLN A 281 -10.42 25.16 6.96
C GLN A 281 -9.70 24.90 5.64
N GLU A 282 -8.40 24.58 5.66
CA GLU A 282 -7.64 24.24 4.45
C GLU A 282 -8.20 22.97 3.77
N ALA A 283 -8.56 21.95 4.54
CA ALA A 283 -9.18 20.74 4.00
C ALA A 283 -10.55 21.00 3.37
N SER A 284 -11.31 21.97 3.91
CA SER A 284 -12.64 22.32 3.39
C SER A 284 -12.61 23.01 2.03
N ASP A 285 -11.54 23.75 1.72
CA ASP A 285 -11.29 24.35 0.40
C ASP A 285 -10.91 23.28 -0.63
N PHE A 286 -10.18 22.24 -0.19
CA PHE A 286 -9.67 21.13 -1.00
C PHE A 286 -9.09 21.56 -2.36
N SER A 287 -8.09 22.44 -2.32
CA SER A 287 -7.50 23.03 -3.52
C SER A 287 -7.02 22.00 -4.56
N PRO A 288 -6.98 22.34 -5.86
CA PRO A 288 -6.53 21.42 -6.93
C PRO A 288 -5.15 20.80 -6.67
N GLN A 289 -4.22 21.56 -6.09
CA GLN A 289 -2.88 21.09 -5.77
C GLN A 289 -2.90 20.03 -4.66
N ARG A 290 -3.72 20.23 -3.62
CA ARG A 290 -3.89 19.26 -2.53
C ARG A 290 -4.59 17.99 -3.00
N LYS A 291 -5.55 18.12 -3.90
CA LYS A 291 -6.20 16.98 -4.55
C LYS A 291 -5.21 16.14 -5.34
N VAL A 292 -4.33 16.77 -6.12
CA VAL A 292 -3.26 16.05 -6.83
C VAL A 292 -2.28 15.38 -5.87
N LEU A 293 -1.87 16.05 -4.80
CA LEU A 293 -1.01 15.43 -3.79
C LEU A 293 -1.68 14.20 -3.16
N GLN A 294 -2.97 14.31 -2.82
CA GLN A 294 -3.72 13.18 -2.25
C GLN A 294 -3.88 12.02 -3.23
N ASP A 295 -4.14 12.29 -4.50
CA ASP A 295 -4.25 11.28 -5.56
C ASP A 295 -2.90 10.57 -5.76
N PHE A 296 -1.79 11.31 -5.71
CA PHE A 296 -0.44 10.73 -5.70
C PHE A 296 -0.21 9.80 -4.50
N ILE A 297 -0.54 10.27 -3.29
CA ILE A 297 -0.41 9.46 -2.05
C ILE A 297 -1.26 8.19 -2.16
N LEU A 298 -2.51 8.32 -2.59
CA LEU A 298 -3.43 7.19 -2.77
C LEU A 298 -2.82 6.14 -3.70
N HIS A 299 -2.42 6.54 -4.91
CA HIS A 299 -1.97 5.57 -5.92
C HIS A 299 -0.63 4.93 -5.58
N ASP A 300 0.23 5.59 -4.81
CA ASP A 300 1.46 4.97 -4.31
C ASP A 300 1.19 3.94 -3.20
N ASN A 301 0.10 4.11 -2.44
CA ASN A 301 -0.24 3.27 -1.29
C ASN A 301 -1.36 2.25 -1.55
N LEU A 302 -2.06 2.37 -2.67
CA LEU A 302 -3.11 1.46 -3.08
C LEU A 302 -3.09 1.25 -4.60
N PHE A 303 -3.00 -0.02 -4.99
CA PHE A 303 -3.18 -0.43 -6.37
C PHE A 303 -4.66 -0.41 -6.77
N THR A 304 -4.98 0.28 -7.85
CA THR A 304 -6.37 0.52 -8.29
C THR A 304 -6.60 0.33 -9.79
N GLN A 305 -5.61 -0.19 -10.53
CA GLN A 305 -5.68 -0.27 -12.00
C GLN A 305 -6.49 -1.47 -12.51
N GLU A 306 -6.60 -2.53 -11.72
CA GLU A 306 -7.51 -3.67 -11.98
C GLU A 306 -8.08 -4.18 -10.64
N SER A 307 -9.06 -5.09 -10.70
CA SER A 307 -9.63 -5.71 -9.50
C SER A 307 -8.56 -6.40 -8.66
N SER A 308 -8.47 -5.98 -7.41
CA SER A 308 -7.57 -6.55 -6.40
C SER A 308 -7.93 -8.01 -6.12
N ALA A 309 -9.22 -8.36 -6.11
CA ALA A 309 -9.69 -9.73 -5.97
C ALA A 309 -9.21 -10.61 -7.13
N GLN A 310 -9.32 -10.13 -8.38
CA GLN A 310 -8.83 -10.86 -9.54
C GLN A 310 -7.30 -11.00 -9.53
N ARG A 311 -6.55 -9.97 -9.10
CA ARG A 311 -5.09 -10.09 -8.90
C ARG A 311 -4.73 -11.10 -7.82
N LEU A 312 -5.44 -11.09 -6.69
CA LEU A 312 -5.23 -12.06 -5.62
C LEU A 312 -5.50 -13.49 -6.11
N LYS A 313 -6.59 -13.69 -6.88
CA LYS A 313 -6.89 -14.97 -7.52
C LYS A 313 -5.76 -15.45 -8.44
N LYS A 314 -5.24 -14.56 -9.30
CA LYS A 314 -4.10 -14.84 -10.18
C LYS A 314 -2.89 -15.27 -9.34
N LEU A 315 -2.56 -14.52 -8.29
CA LEU A 315 -1.41 -14.81 -7.41
C LEU A 315 -1.53 -16.19 -6.75
N ILE A 316 -2.67 -16.47 -6.11
CA ILE A 316 -2.93 -17.76 -5.46
C ILE A 316 -2.79 -18.92 -6.46
N THR A 317 -3.41 -18.79 -7.63
CA THR A 317 -3.38 -19.82 -8.67
C THR A 317 -1.96 -20.07 -9.17
N GLN A 318 -1.18 -19.01 -9.42
CA GLN A 318 0.20 -19.15 -9.88
C GLN A 318 1.11 -19.73 -8.79
N MET A 319 0.94 -19.36 -7.51
CA MET A 319 1.72 -19.95 -6.41
C MET A 319 1.49 -21.47 -6.32
N VAL A 320 0.24 -21.91 -6.39
CA VAL A 320 -0.12 -23.34 -6.38
C VAL A 320 0.42 -24.06 -7.62
N LYS A 321 0.37 -23.43 -8.80
CA LYS A 321 0.92 -23.98 -10.03
C LYS A 321 2.45 -24.15 -9.95
N LEU A 322 3.17 -23.13 -9.48
CA LEU A 322 4.63 -23.17 -9.31
C LEU A 322 5.04 -24.28 -8.32
N ARG A 323 4.31 -24.43 -7.21
CA ARG A 323 4.48 -25.55 -6.26
C ARG A 323 4.32 -26.91 -6.95
N LYS A 324 3.22 -27.14 -7.68
CA LYS A 324 2.94 -28.40 -8.38
C LYS A 324 4.05 -28.73 -9.39
N ASN A 325 4.60 -27.71 -10.03
CA ASN A 325 5.71 -27.82 -10.97
C ASN A 325 7.10 -27.84 -10.31
N LYS A 326 7.18 -27.80 -8.97
CA LYS A 326 8.44 -27.70 -8.20
C LYS A 326 9.35 -26.55 -8.68
N THR A 327 8.74 -25.46 -9.15
CA THR A 327 9.46 -24.29 -9.67
C THR A 327 9.64 -23.28 -8.53
N PRO A 328 10.86 -22.74 -8.31
CA PRO A 328 11.06 -21.66 -7.36
C PRO A 328 10.18 -20.45 -7.69
N TYR A 329 9.73 -19.71 -6.67
CA TYR A 329 9.00 -18.48 -6.93
C TYR A 329 9.93 -17.45 -7.60
N PRO A 330 9.49 -16.81 -8.70
CA PRO A 330 10.20 -15.66 -9.25
C PRO A 330 10.13 -14.49 -8.26
N HIS A 331 10.95 -13.46 -8.49
CA HIS A 331 10.94 -12.22 -7.71
C HIS A 331 9.53 -11.59 -7.66
N GLN A 332 8.85 -11.54 -8.81
CA GLN A 332 7.45 -11.13 -8.94
C GLN A 332 6.69 -12.21 -9.71
N ILE A 333 5.55 -12.64 -9.17
CA ILE A 333 4.62 -13.57 -9.83
C ILE A 333 3.61 -12.80 -10.65
N LEU A 334 3.10 -11.69 -10.10
CA LEU A 334 2.19 -10.83 -10.81
C LEU A 334 2.96 -9.82 -11.66
N ASP A 335 2.40 -9.53 -12.83
CA ASP A 335 2.87 -8.41 -13.65
C ASP A 335 2.74 -7.13 -12.82
N ASN A 336 3.84 -6.40 -12.67
CA ASN A 336 3.84 -5.09 -12.08
C ASN A 336 3.78 -4.06 -13.22
N PRO A 337 2.61 -3.46 -13.52
CA PRO A 337 2.48 -2.51 -14.63
C PRO A 337 3.36 -1.26 -14.44
N THR A 338 3.87 -1.04 -13.23
CA THR A 338 4.76 0.07 -12.91
C THR A 338 6.26 -0.29 -13.00
N ASN A 339 6.63 -1.57 -13.16
CA ASN A 339 8.03 -2.03 -13.06
C ASN A 339 8.76 -1.49 -11.80
N GLY A 340 8.03 -1.26 -10.71
CA GLY A 340 8.57 -0.63 -9.48
C GLY A 340 8.68 0.89 -9.53
N TYR A 341 8.44 1.53 -10.68
CA TYR A 341 8.37 2.98 -10.87
C TYR A 341 6.91 3.42 -11.03
N PHE A 342 6.31 3.94 -9.97
CA PHE A 342 5.02 4.62 -10.12
C PHE A 342 5.21 5.86 -11.01
N ASN A 343 4.75 5.77 -12.25
CA ASN A 343 4.72 6.91 -13.14
C ASN A 343 3.57 7.83 -12.72
N SER A 344 3.85 8.80 -11.86
CA SER A 344 2.87 9.81 -11.45
C SER A 344 2.30 10.60 -12.64
N ALA A 345 2.99 10.61 -13.79
CA ALA A 345 2.57 11.36 -14.96
C ALA A 345 1.22 10.91 -15.55
N SER A 346 0.80 9.65 -15.37
CA SER A 346 -0.50 9.19 -15.87
C SER A 346 -1.69 9.75 -15.08
N PHE A 347 -1.46 10.26 -13.87
CA PHE A 347 -2.51 10.77 -12.98
C PHE A 347 -2.48 12.30 -12.84
N LEU A 348 -1.38 12.94 -13.25
CA LEU A 348 -1.22 14.40 -13.20
C LEU A 348 -1.90 15.08 -14.39
N ASP A 349 -3.12 15.58 -14.16
CA ASP A 349 -3.78 16.49 -15.09
C ASP A 349 -3.25 17.92 -14.93
N TYR A 350 -2.14 18.21 -15.60
CA TYR A 350 -1.51 19.53 -15.59
C TYR A 350 -2.43 20.64 -16.14
N LYS A 351 -3.36 20.29 -17.04
CA LYS A 351 -4.35 21.24 -17.57
C LYS A 351 -5.32 21.66 -16.46
N LYS A 352 -5.75 20.72 -15.62
CA LYS A 352 -6.58 21.01 -14.45
C LYS A 352 -5.83 21.82 -13.38
N LEU A 353 -4.54 21.55 -13.17
CA LEU A 353 -3.72 22.27 -12.20
C LEU A 353 -3.38 23.70 -12.63
N TYR A 354 -3.08 23.88 -13.92
CA TYR A 354 -2.57 25.14 -14.46
C TYR A 354 -3.35 25.55 -15.72
N PRO A 355 -4.68 25.78 -15.60
CA PRO A 355 -5.54 26.02 -16.76
C PRO A 355 -5.15 27.29 -17.55
N TYR A 356 -4.43 28.22 -16.90
CA TYR A 356 -3.95 29.47 -17.48
C TYR A 356 -2.64 29.33 -18.26
N LEU A 357 -1.92 28.20 -18.15
CA LEU A 357 -0.67 27.98 -18.87
C LEU A 357 -0.93 27.21 -20.16
N ASN A 358 -0.89 27.93 -21.29
CA ASN A 358 -1.15 27.36 -22.62
C ASN A 358 -0.24 26.18 -23.00
N VAL A 359 0.93 26.04 -22.38
CA VAL A 359 1.82 24.89 -22.58
C VAL A 359 1.14 23.58 -22.19
N PHE A 360 0.33 23.58 -21.11
CA PHE A 360 -0.39 22.41 -20.64
C PHE A 360 -1.69 22.15 -21.41
N ASN A 361 -2.25 23.18 -22.05
CA ASN A 361 -3.39 23.04 -22.97
C ASN A 361 -3.03 22.28 -24.27
N LYS A 362 -1.74 22.25 -24.65
CA LYS A 362 -1.23 21.54 -25.83
C LYS A 362 -0.49 20.23 -25.50
N GLN A 363 -0.22 19.96 -24.22
CA GLN A 363 0.71 18.89 -23.80
C GLN A 363 0.09 17.52 -23.55
N GLN A 364 -1.24 17.36 -23.57
CA GLN A 364 -1.83 16.01 -23.53
C GLN A 364 -1.50 15.18 -24.78
N GLU A 365 -1.04 15.80 -25.88
CA GLU A 365 -0.47 15.10 -27.05
C GLU A 365 1.04 14.78 -26.90
N ARG A 366 1.73 15.24 -25.84
CA ARG A 366 3.21 15.25 -25.76
C ARG A 366 3.86 14.32 -24.74
N TYR A 367 3.10 13.66 -23.86
CA TYR A 367 3.62 12.53 -23.07
C TYR A 367 3.16 11.21 -23.66
N ASP A 368 3.37 11.05 -24.96
CA ASP A 368 3.47 9.71 -25.51
C ASP A 368 4.79 9.12 -24.97
N LEU A 369 4.71 8.44 -23.83
CA LEU A 369 5.86 7.79 -23.20
C LEU A 369 6.52 6.81 -24.16
N SER A 370 5.81 6.31 -25.17
CA SER A 370 6.43 5.55 -26.26
C SER A 370 7.50 6.37 -26.98
N LYS A 371 7.40 7.71 -27.07
CA LYS A 371 8.46 8.57 -27.63
C LYS A 371 9.65 8.71 -26.69
N VAL A 372 9.45 8.76 -25.37
CA VAL A 372 10.55 8.76 -24.40
C VAL A 372 11.24 7.40 -24.36
N GLU A 373 10.47 6.33 -24.45
CA GLU A 373 10.95 4.95 -24.52
C GLU A 373 11.66 4.69 -25.86
N ASN A 374 11.11 5.18 -26.97
CA ASN A 374 11.76 5.18 -28.28
C ASN A 374 13.03 6.03 -28.29
N PHE A 375 13.05 7.16 -27.58
CA PHE A 375 14.26 7.97 -27.39
C PHE A 375 15.31 7.21 -26.55
N HIS A 376 14.89 6.50 -25.50
CA HIS A 376 15.78 5.66 -24.70
C HIS A 376 16.33 4.46 -25.51
N ILE A 377 15.51 3.85 -26.35
CA ILE A 377 15.90 2.79 -27.29
C ILE A 377 16.88 3.35 -28.33
N ALA A 378 16.63 4.55 -28.87
CA ALA A 378 17.52 5.22 -29.80
C ALA A 378 18.88 5.53 -29.15
N MET A 379 18.89 6.09 -27.93
CA MET A 379 20.11 6.34 -27.15
C MET A 379 20.91 5.06 -26.87
N LYS A 380 20.24 3.94 -26.57
CA LYS A 380 20.92 2.63 -26.41
C LYS A 380 21.55 2.15 -27.71
N LYS A 381 20.86 2.29 -28.85
CA LYS A 381 21.41 1.94 -30.17
C LYS A 381 22.61 2.81 -30.53
N GLU A 382 22.52 4.11 -30.29
CA GLU A 382 23.60 5.06 -30.59
C GLU A 382 24.83 4.80 -29.72
N LYS A 383 24.63 4.53 -28.42
CA LYS A 383 25.71 4.08 -27.52
C LYS A 383 26.40 2.80 -28.04
N GLN A 384 25.63 1.79 -28.46
CA GLN A 384 26.19 0.55 -29.03
C GLN A 384 27.03 0.83 -30.28
N VAL A 385 26.54 1.71 -31.18
CA VAL A 385 27.28 2.11 -32.38
C VAL A 385 28.59 2.82 -32.03
N MET A 386 28.59 3.69 -31.01
CA MET A 386 29.81 4.35 -30.52
C MET A 386 30.80 3.35 -29.91
N GLU A 387 30.32 2.38 -29.11
CA GLU A 387 31.15 1.32 -28.54
C GLU A 387 31.79 0.45 -29.64
N ASP A 388 31.01 0.07 -30.66
CA ASP A 388 31.49 -0.71 -31.80
C ASP A 388 32.52 0.07 -32.65
N ALA A 389 32.30 1.38 -32.83
CA ALA A 389 33.25 2.25 -33.54
C ALA A 389 34.56 2.41 -32.76
N LEU A 390 34.48 2.64 -31.45
CA LEU A 390 35.65 2.74 -30.57
C LEU A 390 36.45 1.43 -30.58
N LEU A 391 35.78 0.28 -30.55
CA LEU A 391 36.42 -1.03 -30.61
C LEU A 391 37.16 -1.23 -31.94
N LYS A 392 36.59 -0.79 -33.07
CA LYS A 392 37.27 -0.82 -34.38
C LYS A 392 38.52 0.05 -34.39
N ASP A 393 38.45 1.26 -33.86
CA ASP A 393 39.60 2.17 -33.80
C ASP A 393 40.72 1.61 -32.92
N ILE A 394 40.38 0.99 -31.78
CA ILE A 394 41.34 0.29 -30.91
C ILE A 394 42.02 -0.85 -31.67
N ILE A 395 41.28 -1.66 -32.42
CA ILE A 395 41.83 -2.76 -33.24
C ILE A 395 42.78 -2.22 -34.33
N VAL A 396 42.42 -1.12 -35.00
CA VAL A 396 43.27 -0.47 -36.01
C VAL A 396 44.56 0.04 -35.36
N TYR A 397 44.47 0.72 -34.22
CA TYR A 397 45.62 1.23 -33.49
C TYR A 397 46.56 0.12 -33.02
N GLN A 398 46.01 -0.98 -32.51
CA GLN A 398 46.80 -2.16 -32.12
C GLN A 398 47.53 -2.75 -33.34
N LYS A 399 46.86 -2.89 -34.50
CA LYS A 399 47.50 -3.38 -35.73
C LYS A 399 48.63 -2.45 -36.22
N MET A 400 48.46 -1.14 -36.13
CA MET A 400 49.50 -0.17 -36.50
C MET A 400 50.71 -0.25 -35.57
N THR A 401 50.46 -0.37 -34.26
CA THR A 401 51.48 -0.53 -33.23
C THR A 401 52.28 -1.82 -33.46
N TRP A 402 51.60 -2.95 -33.68
CA TRP A 402 52.24 -4.23 -34.01
C TRP A 402 53.07 -4.16 -35.29
N LYS A 403 52.57 -3.50 -36.34
CA LYS A 403 53.31 -3.30 -37.58
C LYS A 403 54.58 -2.47 -37.37
N HIS A 404 54.54 -1.46 -36.50
CA HIS A 404 55.72 -0.67 -36.12
C HIS A 404 56.73 -1.51 -35.34
N ILE A 405 56.27 -2.29 -34.36
CA ILE A 405 57.12 -3.20 -33.57
C ILE A 405 57.81 -4.22 -34.50
N LEU A 406 57.05 -4.88 -35.38
CA LEU A 406 57.60 -5.84 -36.35
C LEU A 406 58.64 -5.21 -37.28
N ARG A 407 58.38 -4.00 -37.80
CA ARG A 407 59.36 -3.27 -38.62
C ARG A 407 60.65 -2.96 -37.85
N GLY A 408 60.53 -2.59 -36.57
CA GLY A 408 61.68 -2.36 -35.69
C GLY A 408 62.51 -3.63 -35.47
N ILE A 409 61.84 -4.77 -35.28
CA ILE A 409 62.49 -6.08 -35.12
C ILE A 409 63.21 -6.49 -36.42
N ILE A 410 62.53 -6.40 -37.57
CA ILE A 410 63.12 -6.75 -38.88
C ILE A 410 64.34 -5.87 -39.19
N LYS A 411 64.27 -4.56 -38.92
CA LYS A 411 65.38 -3.63 -39.16
C LYS A 411 66.58 -3.91 -38.26
N LYS A 412 66.37 -4.42 -37.03
CA LYS A 412 67.46 -4.89 -36.17
C LYS A 412 68.07 -6.20 -36.67
N ALA A 413 67.25 -7.12 -37.15
CA ALA A 413 67.70 -8.42 -37.64
C ALA A 413 68.46 -8.35 -38.98
N THR A 414 68.25 -7.31 -39.79
CA THR A 414 68.93 -7.11 -41.10
C THR A 414 70.21 -6.29 -41.02
N ASN A 415 70.52 -5.72 -39.85
CA ASN A 415 71.77 -5.00 -39.56
C ASN A 415 72.76 -5.85 -38.73
N LEU A 416 72.44 -7.13 -38.53
CA LEU A 416 73.31 -8.19 -38.01
C LEU A 416 73.65 -9.10 -39.19
#